data_AF-A0A2H6EAY6-F1
#
_entry.id   AF-A0A2H6EAY6-F1
#
_cell.length_a   1.000
_cell.length_b   1.000
_cell.length_c   1.000
_cell.angle_alpha   90.00
_cell.angle_beta   90.00
_cell.angle_gamma   90.00
#
_symmetry.space_group_name_H-M   'P 1'
#
loop_
_entity.id
_entity.type
_entity.pdbx_description
1 polymer ?
#
loop_
_entity_poly.entity_id
_entity_poly.type
_entity_poly.pdbx_seq_one_letter_code
_entity_poly.pdbx_strand_id
1 'polypeptide(L)'
;MDTENDQQKTANVNIAKLSDEIQYQDSGIVSKQLIKKSNGNITLFAFDKGESLTEHTSSFDAIAYVSEGEMEFTIGGNPYKVKGGEYINLPANVPHALSAKEKTKMLLMMIQ
;
A
#
# COMPACT_ATOMS: atom_id res chain seq x y z
N MET A 1 -50.06 -5.20 5.21
CA MET A 1 -49.29 -4.87 4.01
C MET A 1 -48.82 -3.45 4.21
N ASP A 2 -47.57 -3.12 4.49
CA ASP A 2 -46.34 -3.90 4.52
C ASP A 2 -45.43 -3.26 5.58
N THR A 3 -44.87 -4.09 6.46
CA THR A 3 -43.81 -3.69 7.39
C THR A 3 -42.52 -3.64 6.59
N GLU A 4 -42.05 -2.44 6.25
CA GLU A 4 -40.68 -2.26 5.75
C GLU A 4 -39.71 -2.58 6.89
N ASN A 5 -39.14 -3.78 6.77
CA ASN A 5 -38.09 -4.29 7.63
C ASN A 5 -36.80 -3.54 7.28
N ASP A 6 -36.52 -2.47 8.02
CA ASP A 6 -35.24 -1.76 7.97
C ASP A 6 -34.17 -2.67 8.56
N GLN A 7 -33.70 -3.62 7.74
CA GLN A 7 -32.57 -4.46 8.05
C GLN A 7 -31.34 -3.55 8.15
N GLN A 8 -30.99 -3.18 9.39
CA GLN A 8 -29.72 -2.54 9.70
C GLN A 8 -28.60 -3.34 9.04
N LYS A 9 -28.07 -2.78 7.95
CA LYS A 9 -26.89 -3.27 7.27
C LYS A 9 -25.75 -3.20 8.28
N THR A 10 -25.41 -4.33 8.91
CA THR A 10 -24.26 -4.39 9.80
C THR A 10 -23.03 -4.04 8.97
N ALA A 11 -22.39 -2.91 9.29
CA ALA A 11 -21.17 -2.52 8.63
C ALA A 11 -20.09 -3.56 8.96
N ASN A 12 -19.47 -4.16 7.94
CA ASN A 12 -18.28 -4.97 8.13
C ASN A 12 -17.13 -4.03 8.53
N VAL A 13 -16.93 -3.84 9.83
CA VAL A 13 -15.84 -3.07 10.41
C VAL A 13 -14.72 -4.03 10.79
N ASN A 14 -13.51 -3.79 10.28
CA ASN A 14 -12.31 -4.52 10.67
C ASN A 14 -11.37 -3.61 11.47
N ILE A 15 -10.93 -4.07 12.64
CA ILE A 15 -9.93 -3.40 13.47
C ILE A 15 -8.73 -4.35 13.57
N ALA A 16 -7.64 -4.01 12.91
CA ALA A 16 -6.44 -4.84 12.87
C ALA A 16 -5.18 -3.98 12.81
N LYS A 17 -4.06 -4.54 13.28
CA LYS A 17 -2.73 -3.97 13.03
C LYS A 17 -2.29 -4.35 11.63
N LEU A 18 -1.74 -3.41 10.87
CA LEU A 18 -1.20 -3.69 9.53
C LEU A 18 -0.14 -4.80 9.55
N SER A 19 0.67 -4.86 10.62
CA SER A 19 1.69 -5.90 10.81
C SER A 19 1.12 -7.32 10.80
N ASP A 20 -0.12 -7.49 11.25
CA ASP A 20 -0.74 -8.81 11.46
C ASP A 20 -1.50 -9.25 10.20
N GLU A 21 -1.85 -8.29 9.35
CA GLU A 21 -2.65 -8.51 8.14
C GLU A 21 -1.87 -9.13 6.98
N ILE A 22 -0.55 -9.06 7.01
CA ILE A 22 0.34 -9.61 5.97
C ILE A 22 1.63 -10.17 6.58
N GLN A 23 2.11 -11.27 6.00
CA GLN A 23 3.36 -11.92 6.40
C GLN A 23 4.39 -11.78 5.29
N TYR A 24 5.66 -11.74 5.69
CA TYR A 24 6.77 -11.82 4.75
C TYR A 24 6.81 -13.21 4.10
N GLN A 25 7.33 -13.24 2.88
CA GLN A 25 7.74 -14.46 2.19
C GLN A 25 9.21 -14.32 1.82
N ASP A 26 9.99 -15.38 2.01
CA ASP A 26 11.41 -15.36 1.65
C ASP A 26 11.58 -15.16 0.13
N SER A 27 12.49 -14.26 -0.25
CA SER A 27 12.79 -13.90 -1.64
C SER A 27 11.54 -13.56 -2.45
N GLY A 28 10.64 -12.76 -1.87
CA GLY A 28 9.37 -12.43 -2.54
C GLY A 28 8.68 -11.18 -2.03
N ILE A 29 7.68 -10.78 -2.82
CA ILE A 29 6.76 -9.68 -2.52
C ILE A 29 5.37 -10.28 -2.39
N VAL A 30 4.75 -10.09 -1.23
CA VAL A 30 3.34 -10.45 -0.99
C VAL A 30 2.51 -9.18 -1.00
N SER A 31 1.31 -9.26 -1.57
CA SER A 31 0.34 -8.16 -1.51
C SER A 31 -1.01 -8.64 -0.99
N LYS A 32 -1.69 -7.78 -0.24
CA LYS A 32 -3.04 -7.97 0.25
C LYS A 32 -3.83 -6.69 0.04
N GLN A 33 -4.87 -6.78 -0.77
CA GLN A 33 -5.72 -5.65 -1.07
C GLN A 33 -6.79 -5.51 0.04
N LEU A 34 -6.70 -4.44 0.83
CA LEU A 34 -7.61 -4.19 1.96
C LEU A 34 -8.93 -3.57 1.49
N ILE A 35 -8.87 -2.66 0.52
CA ILE A 35 -10.04 -2.02 -0.09
C ILE A 35 -9.87 -2.03 -1.62
N LYS A 36 -10.90 -2.54 -2.33
CA LYS A 36 -11.08 -2.32 -3.77
C LYS A 36 -12.31 -1.48 -4.01
N LYS A 37 -12.17 -0.40 -4.75
CA LYS A 37 -13.28 0.33 -5.34
C LYS A 37 -12.94 0.72 -6.78
N SER A 38 -13.92 1.22 -7.51
CA SER A 38 -13.73 1.73 -8.87
C SER A 38 -12.95 3.04 -8.91
N ASN A 39 -12.89 3.78 -7.80
CA ASN A 39 -12.24 5.09 -7.66
C ASN A 39 -10.98 5.03 -6.79
N GLY A 40 -10.36 3.86 -6.65
CA GLY A 40 -9.17 3.70 -5.83
C GLY A 40 -9.04 2.36 -5.14
N ASN A 41 -7.85 2.13 -4.61
CA ASN A 41 -7.55 0.95 -3.83
C ASN A 41 -6.60 1.26 -2.67
N ILE A 42 -6.67 0.40 -1.66
CA ILE A 42 -5.72 0.36 -0.56
C ILE A 42 -5.12 -1.04 -0.56
N THR A 43 -3.82 -1.12 -0.79
CA THR A 43 -3.09 -2.38 -0.91
C THR A 43 -1.93 -2.39 0.07
N LEU A 44 -1.88 -3.41 0.91
CA LEU A 44 -0.77 -3.67 1.82
C LEU A 44 0.23 -4.60 1.14
N PHE A 45 1.51 -4.30 1.29
CA PHE A 45 2.60 -5.09 0.75
C PHE A 45 3.58 -5.51 1.84
N ALA A 46 4.20 -6.67 1.65
CA ALA A 46 5.34 -7.15 2.44
C ALA A 46 6.45 -7.55 1.46
N PHE A 47 7.60 -6.89 1.58
CA PHE A 47 8.79 -7.11 0.77
C PHE A 47 9.84 -7.81 1.61
N ASP A 48 10.45 -8.87 1.07
CA ASP A 48 11.74 -9.31 1.59
C ASP A 48 12.84 -8.29 1.26
N LYS A 49 13.96 -8.40 1.97
CA LYS A 49 15.12 -7.54 1.74
C LYS A 49 15.65 -7.70 0.32
N GLY A 50 15.84 -6.59 -0.38
CA GLY A 50 16.36 -6.56 -1.75
C GLY A 50 15.28 -6.66 -2.82
N GLU A 51 14.05 -7.02 -2.46
CA GLU A 51 12.92 -7.03 -3.38
C GLU A 51 12.54 -5.62 -3.83
N SER A 52 11.99 -5.53 -5.04
CA SER A 52 11.70 -4.24 -5.67
C SER A 52 10.50 -4.29 -6.61
N LEU A 53 9.88 -3.12 -6.80
CA LEU A 53 9.00 -2.87 -7.94
C LEU A 53 9.76 -2.04 -8.95
N THR A 54 9.79 -2.52 -10.18
CA THR A 54 10.41 -1.83 -11.30
C THR A 54 9.74 -0.48 -11.56
N GLU A 55 10.50 0.41 -12.22
CA GLU A 55 9.99 1.72 -12.58
C GLU A 55 8.72 1.62 -13.43
N HIS A 56 7.71 2.40 -13.04
CA HIS A 56 6.47 2.56 -13.76
C HIS A 56 5.85 3.92 -13.45
N THR A 57 4.77 4.25 -14.14
CA THR A 57 4.04 5.51 -13.95
C THR A 57 2.56 5.21 -13.73
N SER A 58 1.92 5.97 -12.86
CA SER A 58 0.47 5.96 -12.64
C SER A 58 -0.14 7.28 -13.11
N SER A 59 -1.38 7.25 -13.62
CA SER A 59 -2.14 8.45 -13.96
C SER A 59 -2.71 9.19 -12.74
N PHE A 60 -2.54 8.64 -11.54
CA PHE A 60 -3.14 9.12 -10.30
C PHE A 60 -2.10 9.28 -9.20
N ASP A 61 -2.36 10.24 -8.31
CA ASP A 61 -1.58 10.41 -7.10
C ASP A 61 -1.79 9.22 -6.15
N ALA A 62 -0.72 8.85 -5.45
CA ALA A 62 -0.78 7.84 -4.40
C ALA A 62 0.03 8.26 -3.17
N ILE A 63 -0.28 7.66 -2.03
CA ILE A 63 0.57 7.69 -0.84
C ILE A 63 1.08 6.29 -0.57
N ALA A 64 2.38 6.19 -0.34
CA ALA A 64 3.03 5.02 0.20
C ALA A 64 3.41 5.30 1.66
N TYR A 65 2.78 4.60 2.60
CA TYR A 65 3.12 4.63 4.02
C TYR A 65 3.94 3.40 4.37
N VAL A 66 5.19 3.59 4.78
CA VAL A 66 6.07 2.50 5.22
C VAL A 66 5.75 2.24 6.69
N SER A 67 5.09 1.12 7.00
CA SER A 67 4.68 0.82 8.37
C SER A 67 5.82 0.28 9.23
N GLU A 68 6.71 -0.51 8.64
CA GLU A 68 7.94 -1.03 9.27
C GLU A 68 9.00 -1.31 8.21
N GLY A 69 10.27 -1.27 8.60
CA GLY A 69 11.42 -1.46 7.70
C GLY A 69 11.97 -0.15 7.11
N GLU A 70 12.71 -0.27 6.03
CA GLU A 70 13.29 0.84 5.27
C GLU A 70 13.20 0.54 3.77
N MET A 71 12.68 1.51 3.01
CA MET A 71 12.52 1.44 1.57
C MET A 71 13.10 2.67 0.89
N GLU A 72 13.72 2.47 -0.26
CA GLU A 72 14.12 3.54 -1.16
C GLU A 72 13.10 3.67 -2.29
N PHE A 73 12.61 4.89 -2.48
CA PHE A 73 11.74 5.28 -3.57
C PHE A 73 12.57 6.10 -4.55
N THR A 74 12.64 5.68 -5.80
CA THR A 74 13.14 6.53 -6.88
C THR A 74 11.95 7.21 -7.51
N ILE A 75 11.87 8.55 -7.48
CA ILE A 75 10.76 9.32 -8.05
C ILE A 75 11.34 10.38 -8.99
N GLY A 76 10.97 10.31 -10.27
CA GLY A 76 11.53 11.21 -11.29
C GLY A 76 13.06 11.14 -11.37
N GLY A 77 13.63 9.94 -11.17
CA GLY A 77 15.08 9.71 -11.17
C GLY A 77 15.81 10.07 -9.87
N ASN A 78 15.13 10.61 -8.86
CA ASN A 78 15.75 10.98 -7.57
C ASN A 78 15.45 9.94 -6.49
N PRO A 79 16.45 9.44 -5.75
CA PRO A 79 16.23 8.49 -4.66
C PRO A 79 15.83 9.19 -3.35
N TYR A 80 14.88 8.58 -2.63
CA TYR A 80 14.37 9.01 -1.33
C TYR A 80 14.31 7.82 -0.40
N LYS A 81 14.91 7.93 0.79
CA LYS A 81 14.81 6.89 1.82
C LYS A 81 13.62 7.18 2.72
N VAL A 82 12.81 6.16 2.97
CA VAL A 82 11.59 6.23 3.79
C VAL A 82 11.61 5.08 4.78
N LYS A 83 11.48 5.41 6.06
CA LYS A 83 11.56 4.48 7.18
C LYS A 83 10.18 4.15 7.75
N GLY A 84 10.13 3.11 8.57
CA GLY A 84 8.94 2.75 9.35
C GLY A 84 8.35 3.95 10.10
N GLY A 85 7.05 4.18 9.91
CA GLY A 85 6.31 5.32 10.46
C GLY A 85 6.26 6.55 9.56
N GLU A 86 6.95 6.54 8.42
CA GLU A 86 6.96 7.65 7.46
C GLU A 86 6.07 7.35 6.24
N TYR A 87 5.64 8.40 5.55
CA TYR A 87 4.98 8.28 4.26
C TYR A 87 5.66 9.15 3.21
N ILE A 88 5.48 8.77 1.94
CA ILE A 88 5.87 9.56 0.78
C ILE A 88 4.70 9.62 -0.20
N ASN A 89 4.50 10.77 -0.84
CA ASN A 89 3.55 10.90 -1.94
C ASN A 89 4.22 10.52 -3.27
N LEU A 90 3.49 9.78 -4.10
CA LEU A 90 3.87 9.40 -5.46
C LEU A 90 3.02 10.23 -6.43
N PRO A 91 3.58 11.28 -7.07
CA PRO A 91 2.81 12.16 -7.93
C PRO A 91 2.32 11.45 -9.20
N ALA A 92 1.12 11.82 -9.65
CA ALA A 92 0.59 11.40 -10.94
C ALA A 92 1.56 11.74 -12.09
N ASN A 93 1.67 10.81 -13.03
CA ASN A 93 2.47 10.92 -14.26
C ASN A 93 3.98 11.10 -14.05
N VAL A 94 4.49 10.86 -12.84
CA VAL A 94 5.93 10.84 -12.55
C VAL A 94 6.40 9.39 -12.39
N PRO A 95 7.42 8.95 -13.15
CA PRO A 95 7.98 7.60 -13.01
C PRO A 95 8.48 7.35 -11.58
N HIS A 96 8.19 6.17 -11.06
CA HIS A 96 8.66 5.76 -9.75
C HIS A 96 8.98 4.26 -9.66
N ALA A 97 10.00 3.94 -8.86
CA ALA A 97 10.44 2.59 -8.52
C ALA A 97 10.64 2.47 -7.00
N LEU A 98 10.48 1.26 -6.47
CA LEU A 98 10.56 0.98 -5.04
C LEU A 98 11.56 -0.14 -4.77
N SER A 99 12.43 -0.02 -3.78
CA SER A 99 13.40 -1.04 -3.38
C SER A 99 13.47 -1.17 -1.87
N ALA A 100 13.17 -2.35 -1.35
CA ALA A 100 13.24 -2.65 0.08
C ALA A 100 14.70 -2.83 0.51
N LYS A 101 15.22 -1.95 1.37
CA LYS A 101 16.58 -2.04 1.92
C LYS A 101 16.66 -3.03 3.10
N GLU A 102 15.52 -3.25 3.74
CA GLU A 102 15.28 -4.25 4.77
C GLU A 102 13.92 -4.93 4.53
N LYS A 103 13.58 -5.98 5.29
CA LYS A 103 12.20 -6.51 5.30
C LYS A 103 11.25 -5.36 5.62
N THR A 104 10.32 -5.09 4.73
CA THR A 104 9.50 -3.87 4.77
C THR A 104 8.03 -4.18 4.54
N LYS A 105 7.15 -3.61 5.37
CA LYS A 105 5.72 -3.54 5.07
C LYS A 105 5.34 -2.12 4.70
N MET A 106 4.55 -2.00 3.65
CA MET A 106 4.12 -0.71 3.11
C MET A 106 2.65 -0.76 2.72
N LEU A 107 1.90 0.27 3.10
CA LEU A 107 0.53 0.50 2.66
C LEU A 107 0.53 1.49 1.49
N LEU A 108 0.04 1.04 0.33
CA LEU A 108 -0.21 1.89 -0.83
C LEU A 108 -1.68 2.31 -0.85
N MET A 109 -1.93 3.61 -0.93
CA MET A 109 -3.26 4.19 -1.07
C MET A 109 -3.29 5.02 -2.34
N MET A 110 -4.11 4.61 -3.31
CA MET A 110 -4.30 5.32 -4.57
C MET A 110 -5.76 5.73 -4.71
N ILE A 111 -5.99 6.99 -5.10
CA ILE A 111 -7.32 7.55 -5.35
C ILE A 111 -7.40 7.87 -6.84
N GLN A 112 -8.45 7.37 -7.51
CA GLN A 112 -8.67 7.52 -8.95
C GLN A 112 -9.85 8.43 -9.25
#